data_AF-A0A1S2WAW2-F1
#
_entry.id   AF-A0A1S2WAW2-F1
#
_cell.length_a   1.000
_cell.length_b   1.000
_cell.length_c   1.000
_cell.angle_alpha   90.00
_cell.angle_beta   90.00
_cell.angle_gamma   90.00
#
_symmetry.space_group_name_H-M   'P 1'
#
loop_
_entity.id
_entity.type
_entity.pdbx_description
1 polymer ?
#
loop_
_entity_poly.entity_id
_entity_poly.type
_entity_poly.pdbx_seq_one_letter_code
_entity_poly.pdbx_strand_id
1 'polypeptide(L)'
;MLFRYLFLGMDPTIDEIQLRIIYFTELIFFIGLYQITSRFSYQSMILGTVLGVAGLTALLPGAIYILRYDPEDAVIDITFLLIYLLEPLAIIAFLVALCRRVYQKSHPKS
;
A
#
# COMPACT_ATOMS: atom_id res chain seq x y z
N MET A 1 -5.39 -5.48 -1.32
CA MET A 1 -6.74 -6.15 -1.32
C MET A 1 -7.11 -6.84 -2.64
N LEU A 2 -6.62 -6.33 -3.77
CA LEU A 2 -7.00 -6.79 -5.11
C LEU A 2 -6.29 -8.12 -5.46
N PHE A 3 -5.04 -8.27 -4.99
CA PHE A 3 -4.30 -9.51 -5.14
C PHE A 3 -4.85 -10.64 -4.26
N ARG A 4 -5.44 -10.36 -3.10
CA ARG A 4 -6.16 -11.40 -2.33
C ARG A 4 -7.34 -11.96 -3.13
N TYR A 5 -8.11 -11.12 -3.81
CA TYR A 5 -9.20 -11.57 -4.69
C TYR A 5 -8.70 -12.35 -5.92
N LEU A 6 -7.53 -11.99 -6.46
CA LEU A 6 -6.91 -12.69 -7.60
C LEU A 6 -6.20 -14.00 -7.19
N PHE A 7 -5.69 -14.09 -5.97
CA PHE A 7 -4.94 -15.24 -5.45
C PHE A 7 -5.72 -16.10 -4.44
N LEU A 8 -6.99 -15.80 -4.17
CA LEU A 8 -7.89 -16.58 -3.29
C LEU A 8 -8.19 -18.01 -3.80
N GLY A 9 -7.66 -18.39 -4.97
CA GLY A 9 -7.60 -19.77 -5.43
C GLY A 9 -6.33 -20.54 -5.03
N MET A 10 -5.36 -19.90 -4.35
CA MET A 10 -4.16 -20.57 -3.83
C MET A 10 -4.29 -20.83 -2.33
N ASP A 11 -3.88 -22.04 -1.97
CA ASP A 11 -3.92 -22.73 -0.67
C ASP A 11 -3.99 -21.86 0.61
N PRO A 12 -4.73 -22.31 1.64
CA PRO A 12 -4.77 -21.69 2.97
C PRO A 12 -3.44 -21.78 3.74
N THR A 13 -2.34 -22.17 3.11
CA THR A 13 -1.00 -22.34 3.68
C THR A 13 -0.08 -21.14 3.44
N ILE A 14 -0.60 -20.02 2.91
CA ILE A 14 0.19 -18.79 2.81
C ILE A 14 0.44 -18.27 4.23
N ASP A 15 1.66 -18.48 4.73
CA ASP A 15 2.14 -17.96 6.01
C ASP A 15 1.83 -16.46 6.14
N GLU A 16 1.45 -16.02 7.34
CA GLU A 16 1.11 -14.62 7.64
C GLU A 16 2.19 -13.63 7.18
N ILE A 17 3.45 -14.05 7.20
CA ILE A 17 4.61 -13.28 6.72
C ILE A 17 4.50 -12.99 5.21
N GLN A 18 4.13 -14.00 4.41
CA GLN A 18 4.01 -13.86 2.96
C GLN A 18 2.88 -12.89 2.61
N LEU A 19 1.76 -12.96 3.35
CA LEU A 19 0.66 -12.00 3.19
C LEU A 19 1.10 -10.56 3.48
N ARG A 20 1.83 -10.32 4.57
CA ARG A 20 2.35 -8.96 4.90
C ARG A 20 3.24 -8.40 3.78
N ILE A 21 4.10 -9.24 3.19
CA ILE A 21 4.97 -8.86 2.06
C ILE A 21 4.14 -8.52 0.81
N ILE A 22 3.08 -9.30 0.53
CA ILE A 22 2.18 -9.04 -0.61
C ILE A 22 1.49 -7.68 -0.44
N TYR A 23 0.91 -7.41 0.72
CA TYR A 23 0.23 -6.12 0.95
C TYR A 23 1.19 -4.92 0.92
N PHE A 24 2.41 -5.08 1.45
CA PHE A 24 3.42 -4.04 1.34
C PHE A 24 3.82 -3.80 -0.12
N THR A 25 3.97 -4.87 -0.90
CA THR A 25 4.26 -4.78 -2.34
C THR A 25 3.14 -4.08 -3.11
N GLU A 26 1.88 -4.39 -2.80
CA GLU A 26 0.70 -3.68 -3.32
C GLU A 26 0.78 -2.18 -3.04
N LEU A 27 1.08 -1.81 -1.79
CA LEU A 27 1.21 -0.41 -1.40
C LEU A 27 2.29 0.33 -2.20
N ILE A 28 3.49 -0.27 -2.35
CA ILE A 28 4.58 0.29 -3.16
C ILE A 28 4.17 0.44 -4.62
N PHE A 29 3.46 -0.53 -5.17
CA PHE A 29 2.94 -0.48 -6.54
C PHE A 29 1.99 0.71 -6.74
N PHE A 30 1.01 0.90 -5.84
CA PHE A 30 0.08 2.05 -5.91
C PHE A 30 0.79 3.40 -5.74
N ILE A 31 1.77 3.49 -4.84
CA ILE A 31 2.60 4.69 -4.68
C ILE A 31 3.35 4.99 -5.99
N GLY A 32 3.94 3.98 -6.63
CA GLY A 32 4.63 4.11 -7.91
C GLY A 32 3.70 4.62 -9.02
N LEU A 33 2.50 4.03 -9.14
CA LEU A 33 1.48 4.48 -10.09
C LEU A 33 1.05 5.93 -9.84
N TYR A 34 0.87 6.32 -8.59
CA TYR A 34 0.55 7.70 -8.20
C TYR A 34 1.65 8.67 -8.63
N GLN A 35 2.92 8.34 -8.39
CA GLN A 35 4.07 9.18 -8.78
C GLN A 35 4.19 9.34 -10.29
N ILE A 36 4.08 8.24 -11.05
CA ILE A 36 4.11 8.26 -12.52
C ILE A 36 2.95 9.11 -13.07
N THR A 37 1.75 8.95 -12.51
CA THR A 37 0.56 9.69 -12.94
C THR A 37 0.68 11.18 -12.66
N SER A 38 1.30 11.53 -11.54
CA SER A 38 1.55 12.90 -11.10
C SER A 38 2.83 13.52 -11.67
N ARG A 39 3.51 12.84 -12.61
CA ARG A 39 4.78 13.24 -13.23
C ARG A 39 5.88 13.58 -12.22
N PHE A 40 5.97 12.84 -11.13
CA PHE A 40 6.97 13.10 -10.08
C PHE A 40 6.97 14.55 -9.56
N SER A 41 5.79 15.19 -9.50
CA SER A 41 5.69 16.52 -8.91
C SER A 41 6.17 16.49 -7.45
N TYR A 42 6.74 17.59 -6.97
CA TYR A 42 7.29 17.69 -5.61
C TYR A 42 6.28 17.26 -4.53
N GLN A 43 5.01 17.66 -4.68
CA GLN A 43 3.93 17.24 -3.79
C GLN A 43 3.67 15.73 -3.84
N SER A 44 3.72 15.13 -5.03
CA SER A 44 3.54 13.69 -5.21
C SER A 44 4.71 12.89 -4.66
N MET A 45 5.94 13.40 -4.79
CA MET A 45 7.12 12.79 -4.17
C MET A 45 7.01 12.80 -2.65
N ILE A 46 6.66 13.93 -2.04
CA ILE A 46 6.46 14.00 -0.58
C ILE A 46 5.39 13.01 -0.13
N LEU A 47 4.23 13.03 -0.77
CA LEU A 47 3.11 12.16 -0.37
C LEU A 47 3.45 10.68 -0.58
N GLY A 48 4.11 10.34 -1.69
CA GLY A 48 4.59 8.98 -1.96
C GLY A 48 5.65 8.52 -0.96
N THR A 49 6.59 9.39 -0.59
CA THR A 49 7.60 9.08 0.44
C THR A 49 6.97 8.89 1.81
N VAL A 50 6.01 9.75 2.21
CA VAL A 50 5.30 9.61 3.49
C VAL A 50 4.54 8.29 3.54
N LEU A 51 3.79 7.94 2.47
CA LEU A 51 3.07 6.67 2.39
C LEU A 51 4.03 5.47 2.40
N GLY A 52 5.17 5.56 1.71
CA GLY A 52 6.18 4.51 1.67
C GLY A 52 6.83 4.28 3.04
N VAL A 53 7.25 5.36 3.71
CA VAL A 53 7.82 5.30 5.06
C VAL A 53 6.79 4.80 6.06
N ALA A 54 5.53 5.26 5.99
CA ALA A 54 4.46 4.77 6.85
C ALA A 54 4.15 3.29 6.63
N GLY A 55 4.20 2.81 5.38
CA GLY A 55 4.06 1.39 5.06
C GLY A 55 5.22 0.56 5.63
N LEU A 56 6.43 1.11 5.62
CA LEU A 56 7.62 0.43 6.11
C LEU A 56 7.64 0.38 7.64
N THR A 57 7.21 1.46 8.31
CA THR A 57 7.03 1.46 9.77
C THR A 57 5.88 0.56 10.21
N ALA A 58 4.84 0.40 9.39
CA ALA A 58 3.74 -0.54 9.65
C ALA A 58 4.21 -2.01 9.68
N LEU A 59 5.32 -2.36 9.05
CA LEU A 59 5.90 -3.71 9.12
C LEU A 59 6.65 -3.98 10.44
N LEU A 60 7.10 -2.93 11.14
CA LEU A 60 7.92 -3.08 12.35
C LEU A 60 7.21 -3.82 13.49
N PRO A 61 5.95 -3.52 13.85
CA PRO A 61 5.25 -4.24 14.91
C PRO A 61 5.18 -5.74 14.63
N GLY A 62 4.83 -6.13 13.40
CA GLY A 62 4.75 -7.51 12.97
C GLY A 62 6.11 -8.23 12.97
N ALA A 63 7.18 -7.54 12.55
CA ALA A 63 8.54 -8.10 12.57
C ALA A 63 9.09 -8.25 14.01
N ILE A 64 8.86 -7.26 14.88
CA ILE A 64 9.26 -7.31 16.29
C ILE A 64 8.53 -8.43 17.02
N TYR A 65 7.26 -8.67 16.69
CA TYR A 65 6.45 -9.72 17.30
C TYR A 65 7.00 -11.11 16.98
N ILE A 66 7.25 -11.42 15.71
CA ILE A 66 7.84 -12.70 15.26
C ILE A 66 9.20 -12.96 15.91
N LEU A 67 9.99 -11.91 16.14
CA LEU A 67 11.33 -12.03 16.74
C LEU A 67 11.31 -12.22 18.27
N ARG A 68 10.21 -11.89 18.96
CA ARG A 68 10.14 -11.89 20.44
C ARG A 68 9.15 -12.88 21.05
N TYR A 69 8.13 -13.31 20.32
CA TYR A 69 7.03 -14.13 20.84
C TYR A 69 6.73 -15.30 19.90
N ASP A 70 6.20 -16.40 20.46
CA ASP A 70 5.67 -17.52 19.67
C ASP A 70 4.51 -17.00 18.79
N PRO A 71 4.49 -17.33 17.48
CA PRO A 71 3.59 -16.72 16.50
C PRO A 71 2.10 -17.03 16.71
N GLU A 72 1.73 -17.99 17.58
CA GLU A 72 0.34 -18.41 17.78
C GLU A 72 -0.51 -17.45 18.63
N ASP A 73 0.10 -16.51 19.38
CA ASP A 73 -0.60 -15.67 20.36
C ASP A 73 -0.97 -14.24 19.88
N ALA A 74 -0.76 -13.92 18.61
CA ALA A 74 -1.03 -12.57 18.07
C ALA A 74 -2.51 -12.40 17.68
N VAL A 75 -3.34 -12.00 18.63
CA VAL A 75 -4.79 -11.79 18.42
C VAL A 75 -5.10 -10.59 17.49
N ILE A 76 -4.19 -9.63 17.31
CA ILE A 76 -4.40 -8.47 16.42
C ILE A 76 -3.10 -8.16 15.66
N ASP A 77 -3.12 -8.44 14.36
CA ASP A 77 -2.01 -8.12 13.48
C ASP A 77 -2.02 -6.63 13.11
N ILE A 78 -1.41 -5.82 13.99
CA ILE A 78 -1.31 -4.36 13.87
C ILE A 78 -0.70 -3.96 12.52
N THR A 79 0.20 -4.78 11.97
CA THR A 79 0.79 -4.56 10.65
C THR A 79 -0.25 -4.62 9.55
N PHE A 80 -1.14 -5.62 9.57
CA PHE A 80 -2.24 -5.68 8.62
C PHE A 80 -3.18 -4.51 8.78
N LEU A 81 -3.55 -4.14 10.01
CA LEU A 81 -4.46 -3.02 10.25
C LEU A 81 -3.92 -1.70 9.66
N LEU A 82 -2.62 -1.44 9.83
CA LEU A 82 -1.97 -0.25 9.32
C LEU A 82 -1.85 -0.27 7.80
N ILE A 83 -1.42 -1.38 7.20
CA ILE A 83 -1.32 -1.48 5.74
C ILE A 83 -2.71 -1.39 5.10
N TYR A 84 -3.71 -2.00 5.73
CA TYR A 84 -5.11 -1.93 5.31
C TYR A 84 -5.68 -0.51 5.30
N LEU A 85 -5.18 0.38 6.17
CA LEU A 85 -5.56 1.80 6.15
C LEU A 85 -4.78 2.60 5.09
N LEU A 86 -3.51 2.25 4.87
CA LEU A 86 -2.63 2.95 3.93
C LEU A 86 -2.93 2.63 2.46
N GLU A 87 -3.33 1.39 2.15
CA GLU A 87 -3.64 0.95 0.79
C GLU A 87 -4.78 1.79 0.15
N PRO A 88 -5.95 1.98 0.81
CA PRO A 88 -7.03 2.80 0.28
C PRO A 88 -6.61 4.27 0.09
N LEU A 89 -5.78 4.81 0.99
CA LEU A 89 -5.26 6.17 0.85
C LEU A 89 -4.37 6.31 -0.40
N ALA A 90 -3.51 5.33 -0.65
CA ALA A 90 -2.68 5.29 -1.86
C ALA A 90 -3.53 5.16 -3.14
N ILE A 91 -4.58 4.33 -3.11
CA ILE A 91 -5.53 4.17 -4.22
C ILE A 91 -6.28 5.49 -4.48
N ILE A 92 -6.79 6.15 -3.44
CA ILE A 92 -7.50 7.43 -3.57
C ILE A 92 -6.55 8.49 -4.14
N ALA A 93 -5.31 8.58 -3.65
CA ALA A 93 -4.32 9.50 -4.18
C ALA A 93 -4.06 9.26 -5.67
N PHE A 94 -3.91 7.98 -6.07
CA PHE A 94 -3.77 7.58 -7.46
C PHE A 94 -4.98 7.99 -8.31
N LEU A 95 -6.21 7.69 -7.86
CA LEU A 95 -7.44 8.05 -8.58
C LEU A 95 -7.60 9.56 -8.74
N VAL A 96 -7.33 10.33 -7.69
CA VAL A 96 -7.36 11.81 -7.76
C VAL A 96 -6.34 12.33 -8.76
N ALA A 97 -5.11 11.81 -8.75
CA ALA A 97 -4.09 12.18 -9.73
C ALA A 97 -4.52 11.83 -11.17
N LEU A 98 -5.13 10.65 -11.35
CA LEU A 98 -5.63 10.20 -12.64
C LEU A 98 -6.77 11.10 -13.15
N CYS A 99 -7.78 11.37 -12.33
CA CYS A 99 -8.88 12.26 -12.67
C CYS A 99 -8.38 13.67 -13.01
N ARG A 100 -7.44 14.22 -12.23
CA ARG A 100 -6.84 15.55 -12.51
C ARG A 100 -6.12 15.55 -13.86
N ARG A 101 -5.36 14.49 -14.16
CA ARG A 101 -4.65 14.34 -15.44
C ARG A 101 -5.60 14.24 -16.63
N VAL A 102 -6.67 13.44 -16.51
CA VAL A 102 -7.68 13.30 -17.55
C VAL A 102 -8.40 14.63 -17.77
N TYR A 103 -8.82 15.30 -16.70
CA TYR A 103 -9.50 16.59 -16.78
C TYR A 103 -8.65 17.67 -17.46
N GLN A 104 -7.36 17.78 -17.11
CA GLN A 104 -6.43 18.72 -17.75
C GLN A 104 -6.20 18.42 -19.23
N LYS A 105 -6.23 17.15 -19.63
CA LYS A 105 -6.09 16.76 -21.04
C LYS A 105 -7.36 17.10 -21.84
N SER A 106 -8.54 17.01 -21.21
CA SER A 106 -9.83 17.34 -21.82
C SER A 106 -10.15 18.85 -21.84
N HIS A 107 -9.59 19.63 -20.91
CA HIS A 107 -9.70 21.09 -20.87
C HIS A 107 -8.31 21.73 -20.84
N PRO A 108 -7.58 21.74 -21.99
CA PRO A 108 -6.35 22.49 -22.08
C PRO A 108 -6.69 23.96 -21.80
N LYS A 109 -6.10 24.54 -20.74
CA LYS A 109 -6.19 25.98 -20.51
C LYS A 109 -5.52 26.66 -21.72
N SER A 110 -6.35 27.23 -22.58
CA SER A 110 -5.96 28.13 -23.67
C SER A 110 -5.39 29.43 -23.12
#